data_AF-A0A7J6PF64-F1
#
_entry.id   AF-A0A7J6PF64-F1
#
_cell.length_a   1.000
_cell.length_b   1.000
_cell.length_c   1.000
_cell.angle_alpha   90.00
_cell.angle_beta   90.00
_cell.angle_gamma   90.00
#
_symmetry.space_group_name_H-M   'P 1'
#
loop_
_entity.id
_entity.type
_entity.pdbx_description
1 polymer ?
#
loop_
_entity_poly.entity_id
_entity_poly.type
_entity_poly.pdbx_seq_one_letter_code
_entity_poly.pdbx_strand_id
1 'polypeptide(L)'
;MLNAFLGALKKQGWRKLRLTTLLLCAYAVWRIVNRLRRKRSGPMDPRVTLSLTGSGSRIAYHLGVIACLRDHVDLSNVRMSSISGGACMLIVLALQHVEISEMMLLGLRMMERMIKNNGTGTYFLKQEEVMDQILRDLRVMCHMEDEDGKVAIDGCFTRLYSLPDDHNPARVIRICPFPWPFSDIRPPLRDLPRTVFEGFVPLRLDWQIRIFSQGYEDAERTLPMLLGAPWSLRPIPDARNRLKEHIARFNKLKKRLEHYDDDDHGLKSSSSCIKLRRGSAREHIRYHTWAEIPFANGG
;
A
#
# COMPACT_ATOMS: atom_id res chain seq x y z
N MET A 1 -11.53 1.62 -51.22
CA MET A 1 -10.68 2.54 -50.41
C MET A 1 -10.60 2.15 -48.92
N LEU A 2 -11.71 1.87 -48.23
CA LEU A 2 -11.72 1.55 -46.79
C LEU A 2 -10.85 0.32 -46.41
N ASN A 3 -10.88 -0.76 -47.20
CA ASN A 3 -10.06 -1.96 -46.97
C ASN A 3 -8.55 -1.73 -47.20
N ALA A 4 -8.18 -0.82 -48.12
CA ALA A 4 -6.79 -0.44 -48.34
C ALA A 4 -6.26 0.45 -47.20
N PHE A 5 -7.11 1.34 -46.65
CA PHE A 5 -6.79 2.18 -45.51
C PHE A 5 -6.65 1.36 -44.21
N LEU A 6 -7.56 0.40 -43.96
CA LEU A 6 -7.45 -0.54 -42.83
C LEU A 6 -6.23 -1.47 -42.97
N GLY A 7 -5.86 -1.87 -44.19
CA GLY A 7 -4.64 -2.63 -44.47
C GLY A 7 -3.36 -1.83 -44.21
N ALA A 8 -3.34 -0.54 -44.57
CA ALA A 8 -2.22 0.37 -44.31
C ALA A 8 -2.07 0.70 -42.82
N LEU A 9 -3.18 0.95 -42.11
CA LEU A 9 -3.20 1.13 -40.65
C LEU A 9 -2.75 -0.11 -39.91
N LYS A 10 -3.16 -1.32 -40.36
CA LYS A 10 -2.60 -2.58 -39.84
C LYS A 10 -1.09 -2.63 -40.07
N LYS A 11 -0.59 -2.46 -41.30
CA LYS A 11 0.85 -2.58 -41.59
C LYS A 11 1.72 -1.56 -40.83
N GLN A 12 1.27 -0.31 -40.71
CA GLN A 12 2.01 0.73 -39.98
C GLN A 12 1.91 0.54 -38.46
N GLY A 13 0.75 0.10 -37.96
CA GLY A 13 0.55 -0.29 -36.56
C GLY A 13 1.43 -1.46 -36.14
N TRP A 14 1.55 -2.49 -36.98
CA TRP A 14 2.40 -3.66 -36.72
C TRP A 14 3.89 -3.31 -36.67
N ARG A 15 4.37 -2.40 -37.54
CA ARG A 15 5.77 -1.93 -37.48
C ARG A 15 6.05 -1.15 -36.20
N LYS A 16 5.18 -0.22 -35.82
CA LYS A 16 5.30 0.55 -34.58
C LYS A 16 5.22 -0.37 -33.35
N LEU A 17 4.26 -1.29 -33.32
CA LEU A 17 4.12 -2.27 -32.23
C LEU A 17 5.38 -3.12 -32.07
N ARG A 18 5.91 -3.69 -33.18
CA ARG A 18 7.16 -4.48 -33.14
C ARG A 18 8.34 -3.67 -32.62
N LEU A 19 8.49 -2.43 -33.09
CA LEU A 19 9.57 -1.55 -32.60
C LEU A 19 9.42 -1.26 -31.11
N THR A 20 8.21 -0.92 -30.65
CA THR A 20 7.94 -0.70 -29.22
C THR A 20 8.22 -1.95 -28.40
N THR A 21 7.78 -3.12 -28.85
CA THR A 21 8.08 -4.40 -28.18
C THR A 21 9.59 -4.66 -28.13
N LEU A 22 10.32 -4.45 -29.23
CA LEU A 22 11.77 -4.61 -29.26
C LEU A 22 12.48 -3.64 -28.29
N LEU A 23 12.06 -2.38 -28.24
CA LEU A 23 12.60 -1.39 -27.30
C LEU A 23 12.30 -1.77 -25.84
N LEU A 24 11.10 -2.27 -25.55
CA LEU A 24 10.74 -2.76 -24.22
C LEU A 24 11.57 -3.98 -23.82
N CYS A 25 11.78 -4.93 -24.75
CA CYS A 25 12.66 -6.08 -24.54
C CYS A 25 14.11 -5.66 -24.33
N ALA A 26 14.65 -4.76 -25.16
CA ALA A 26 16.00 -4.25 -25.04
C ALA A 26 16.20 -3.49 -23.72
N TYR A 27 15.22 -2.68 -23.31
CA TYR A 27 15.23 -2.00 -22.02
C TYR A 27 15.18 -2.99 -20.85
N ALA A 28 14.34 -4.03 -20.93
CA ALA A 28 14.28 -5.09 -19.93
C ALA A 28 15.61 -5.84 -19.80
N VAL A 29 16.23 -6.22 -20.91
CA VAL A 29 17.56 -6.86 -20.94
C VAL A 29 18.63 -5.93 -20.38
N TRP A 30 18.72 -4.69 -20.85
CA TRP A 30 19.65 -3.69 -20.34
C TRP A 30 19.52 -3.49 -18.84
N ARG A 31 18.28 -3.44 -18.33
CA ARG A 31 17.99 -3.31 -16.90
C ARG A 31 18.42 -4.55 -16.11
N ILE A 32 18.20 -5.76 -16.64
CA ILE A 32 18.67 -7.02 -16.04
C ILE A 32 20.20 -7.02 -15.99
N VAL A 33 20.86 -6.73 -17.12
CA VAL A 33 22.33 -6.67 -17.22
C VAL A 33 22.91 -5.65 -16.25
N ASN A 34 22.35 -4.44 -16.17
CA ASN A 34 22.81 -3.44 -15.21
C ASN A 34 22.59 -3.86 -13.76
N ARG A 35 21.50 -4.57 -13.46
CA ARG A 35 21.26 -5.13 -12.13
C ARG A 35 22.28 -6.21 -11.77
N LEU A 36 22.66 -7.04 -12.73
CA LEU A 36 23.72 -8.04 -12.56
C LEU A 36 25.11 -7.40 -12.45
N ARG A 37 25.34 -6.28 -13.16
CA ARG A 37 26.62 -5.53 -13.15
C ARG A 37 26.81 -4.68 -11.91
N ARG A 38 25.74 -4.22 -11.26
CA ARG A 38 25.84 -3.52 -9.97
C ARG A 38 26.45 -4.50 -8.97
N LYS A 39 27.76 -4.34 -8.73
CA LYS A 39 28.43 -4.96 -7.58
C LYS A 39 27.63 -4.54 -6.36
N ARG A 40 27.09 -5.52 -5.62
CA ARG A 40 26.38 -5.25 -4.37
C ARG A 40 27.36 -4.49 -3.46
N SER A 41 27.06 -3.24 -3.19
CA SER A 41 27.87 -2.40 -2.32
C SER A 41 27.45 -2.67 -0.88
N GLY A 42 28.14 -3.59 -0.22
CA GLY A 42 28.01 -3.80 1.23
C GLY A 42 27.48 -5.17 1.66
N PRO A 43 27.53 -5.44 2.98
CA PRO A 43 26.93 -6.63 3.58
C PRO A 43 25.41 -6.63 3.36
N MET A 44 24.82 -7.81 3.20
CA MET A 44 23.36 -7.95 3.10
C MET A 44 22.72 -7.72 4.46
N ASP A 45 21.66 -6.92 4.50
CA ASP A 45 20.88 -6.74 5.71
C ASP A 45 20.18 -8.06 6.09
N PRO A 46 20.34 -8.56 7.34
CA PRO A 46 19.73 -9.81 7.76
C PRO A 46 18.22 -9.71 7.98
N ARG A 47 17.63 -8.53 8.11
CA ARG A 47 16.21 -8.39 8.44
C ARG A 47 15.29 -8.93 7.33
N VAL A 48 14.14 -9.46 7.73
CA VAL A 48 13.08 -9.85 6.79
C VAL A 48 12.53 -8.59 6.12
N THR A 49 12.24 -8.66 4.82
CA THR A 49 11.65 -7.56 4.06
C THR A 49 10.22 -7.91 3.66
N LEU A 50 9.23 -7.16 4.15
CA LEU A 50 7.88 -7.16 3.60
C LEU A 50 7.85 -6.30 2.35
N SER A 51 7.46 -6.88 1.22
CA SER A 51 7.36 -6.16 -0.03
C SER A 51 5.92 -6.18 -0.53
N LEU A 52 5.31 -4.99 -0.60
CA LEU A 52 3.92 -4.79 -0.97
C LEU A 52 3.81 -4.25 -2.39
N THR A 53 3.05 -4.92 -3.24
CA THR A 53 2.72 -4.38 -4.57
C THR A 53 1.69 -3.25 -4.48
N GLY A 54 1.43 -2.61 -5.61
CA GLY A 54 0.30 -1.69 -5.73
C GLY A 54 -1.01 -2.45 -5.57
N SER A 55 -1.97 -1.86 -4.87
CA SER A 55 -3.28 -2.47 -4.61
C SER A 55 -4.41 -1.96 -5.51
N GLY A 56 -4.24 -0.82 -6.17
CA GLY A 56 -5.37 -0.13 -6.81
C GLY A 56 -6.52 0.05 -5.80
N SER A 57 -7.73 -0.28 -6.22
CA SER A 57 -8.92 -0.24 -5.35
C SER A 57 -9.02 -1.42 -4.35
N ARG A 58 -8.11 -2.40 -4.40
CA ARG A 58 -8.04 -3.53 -3.43
C ARG A 58 -7.21 -3.22 -2.19
N ILE A 59 -7.15 -1.96 -1.76
CA ILE A 59 -6.37 -1.56 -0.58
C ILE A 59 -6.79 -2.33 0.69
N ALA A 60 -8.08 -2.68 0.80
CA ALA A 60 -8.59 -3.47 1.92
C ALA A 60 -7.92 -4.85 2.04
N TYR A 61 -7.46 -5.44 0.94
CA TYR A 61 -6.79 -6.73 0.97
C TYR A 61 -5.47 -6.62 1.72
N HIS A 62 -4.65 -5.62 1.37
CA HIS A 62 -3.40 -5.35 2.08
C HIS A 62 -3.64 -5.03 3.54
N LEU A 63 -4.67 -4.25 3.87
CA LEU A 63 -5.05 -3.99 5.25
C LEU A 63 -5.38 -5.29 6.01
N GLY A 64 -6.09 -6.23 5.38
CA GLY A 64 -6.38 -7.54 5.94
C GLY A 64 -5.12 -8.35 6.23
N VAL A 65 -4.20 -8.40 5.26
CA VAL A 65 -2.90 -9.07 5.44
C VAL A 65 -2.11 -8.44 6.58
N ILE A 66 -2.00 -7.11 6.60
CA ILE A 66 -1.26 -6.39 7.63
C ILE A 66 -1.88 -6.55 9.02
N ALA A 67 -3.21 -6.55 9.12
CA ALA A 67 -3.90 -6.82 10.37
C ALA A 67 -3.57 -8.22 10.90
N CYS A 68 -3.63 -9.24 10.03
CA CYS A 68 -3.27 -10.61 10.40
C CYS A 68 -1.81 -10.70 10.88
N LEU A 69 -0.88 -10.09 10.14
CA LEU A 69 0.53 -10.08 10.54
C LEU A 69 0.73 -9.35 11.87
N ARG A 70 0.10 -8.20 12.11
CA ARG A 70 0.18 -7.47 13.39
C ARG A 70 -0.41 -8.26 14.56
N ASP A 71 -1.41 -9.10 14.32
CA ASP A 71 -2.05 -9.92 15.35
C ASP A 71 -1.23 -11.16 15.73
N HIS A 72 -0.33 -11.63 14.85
CA HIS A 72 0.38 -12.91 15.02
C HIS A 72 1.91 -12.80 15.05
N VAL A 73 2.46 -11.69 14.59
CA VAL A 73 3.88 -11.56 14.29
C VAL A 73 4.43 -10.24 14.80
N ASP A 74 5.59 -10.31 15.46
CA ASP A 74 6.37 -9.14 15.85
C ASP A 74 7.06 -8.54 14.62
N LEU A 75 6.59 -7.34 14.24
CA LEU A 75 7.07 -6.60 13.08
C LEU A 75 8.12 -5.54 13.45
N SER A 76 8.60 -5.51 14.70
CA SER A 76 9.57 -4.52 15.19
C SER A 76 10.94 -4.59 14.50
N ASN A 77 11.30 -5.72 13.90
CA ASN A 77 12.60 -5.89 13.24
C ASN A 77 12.47 -6.29 11.76
N VAL A 78 11.53 -5.66 11.07
CA VAL A 78 11.17 -5.97 9.69
C VAL A 78 11.40 -4.74 8.80
N ARG A 79 12.04 -4.95 7.64
CA ARG A 79 12.15 -3.94 6.59
C ARG A 79 10.89 -3.92 5.76
N MET A 80 10.59 -2.78 5.19
CA MET A 80 9.43 -2.64 4.32
C MET A 80 9.80 -1.99 3.00
N SER A 81 9.13 -2.46 1.95
CA SER A 81 9.21 -1.94 0.60
C SER A 81 7.80 -1.94 0.04
N SER A 82 7.40 -0.86 -0.61
CA SER A 82 6.06 -0.80 -1.19
C SER A 82 6.03 0.08 -2.43
N ILE A 83 4.98 -0.10 -3.23
CA ILE A 83 4.69 0.74 -4.39
C ILE A 83 3.20 1.08 -4.42
N SER A 84 2.85 2.25 -4.99
CA SER A 84 1.44 2.63 -5.26
C SER A 84 0.56 2.48 -4.02
N GLY A 85 -0.63 1.88 -4.12
CA GLY A 85 -1.53 1.69 -2.97
C GLY A 85 -0.95 0.84 -1.82
N GLY A 86 0.15 0.12 -2.03
CA GLY A 86 0.92 -0.52 -0.95
C GLY A 86 1.64 0.50 -0.05
N ALA A 87 1.98 1.69 -0.55
CA ALA A 87 2.65 2.74 0.23
C ALA A 87 1.78 3.29 1.34
N CYS A 88 0.46 3.32 1.15
CA CYS A 88 -0.49 3.66 2.21
C CYS A 88 -0.36 2.71 3.41
N MET A 89 0.06 1.46 3.20
CA MET A 89 0.22 0.49 4.28
C MET A 89 1.50 0.70 5.09
N LEU A 90 2.51 1.36 4.53
CA LEU A 90 3.70 1.74 5.30
C LEU A 90 3.31 2.67 6.44
N ILE A 91 2.37 3.58 6.20
CA ILE A 91 1.84 4.48 7.23
C ILE A 91 1.12 3.66 8.31
N VAL A 92 0.32 2.66 7.94
CA VAL A 92 -0.37 1.76 8.90
C VAL A 92 0.60 0.97 9.76
N LEU A 93 1.72 0.55 9.19
CA LEU A 93 2.74 -0.21 9.90
C LEU A 93 3.65 0.68 10.75
N ALA A 94 3.94 1.89 10.29
CA ALA A 94 4.70 2.89 11.05
C ALA A 94 3.88 3.42 12.25
N LEU A 95 2.58 3.61 12.07
CA LEU A 95 1.66 4.08 13.10
C LEU A 95 1.03 2.90 13.84
N GLN A 96 1.85 2.17 14.61
CA GLN A 96 1.37 0.99 15.36
C GLN A 96 0.23 1.31 16.35
N HIS A 97 0.08 2.55 16.79
CA HIS A 97 -1.00 2.97 17.69
C HIS A 97 -2.32 3.26 16.95
N VAL A 98 -2.31 3.42 15.63
CA VAL A 98 -3.54 3.67 14.87
C VAL A 98 -4.27 2.37 14.61
N GLU A 99 -5.58 2.40 14.83
CA GLU A 99 -6.45 1.26 14.65
C GLU A 99 -6.64 0.93 13.17
N ILE A 100 -6.57 -0.37 12.82
CA ILE A 100 -6.78 -0.85 11.44
C ILE A 100 -8.12 -0.38 10.88
N SER A 101 -9.14 -0.26 11.73
CA SER A 101 -10.46 0.22 11.34
C SER A 101 -10.46 1.68 10.84
N GLU A 102 -9.63 2.53 11.44
CA GLU A 102 -9.51 3.94 11.08
C GLU A 102 -8.75 4.10 9.76
N MET A 103 -7.75 3.25 9.55
CA MET A 103 -6.98 3.22 8.29
C MET A 103 -7.81 2.77 7.10
N MET A 104 -8.72 1.81 7.30
CA MET A 104 -9.70 1.46 6.26
C MET A 104 -10.60 2.64 5.90
N LEU A 105 -11.07 3.39 6.90
CA LEU A 105 -11.89 4.57 6.66
C LEU A 105 -11.15 5.62 5.87
N LEU A 106 -9.89 5.88 6.24
CA LEU A 106 -9.02 6.78 5.50
C LEU A 106 -8.88 6.32 4.04
N GLY A 107 -8.58 5.04 3.82
CA GLY A 107 -8.48 4.45 2.48
C GLY A 107 -9.77 4.59 1.66
N LEU A 108 -10.93 4.36 2.27
CA LEU A 108 -12.23 4.52 1.62
C LEU A 108 -12.52 5.97 1.26
N ARG A 109 -12.25 6.92 2.17
CA ARG A 109 -12.43 8.37 1.90
C ARG A 109 -11.50 8.85 0.80
N MET A 110 -10.26 8.37 0.79
CA MET A 110 -9.30 8.66 -0.28
C MET A 110 -9.80 8.11 -1.62
N MET A 111 -10.30 6.87 -1.67
CA MET A 111 -10.87 6.29 -2.88
C MET A 111 -12.12 7.07 -3.33
N GLU A 112 -13.03 7.39 -2.42
CA GLU A 112 -14.26 8.14 -2.73
C GLU A 112 -13.93 9.51 -3.35
N ARG A 113 -12.98 10.25 -2.76
CA ARG A 113 -12.51 11.51 -3.32
C ARG A 113 -11.83 11.33 -4.68
N MET A 114 -11.05 10.26 -4.85
CA MET A 114 -10.43 9.94 -6.14
C MET A 114 -11.49 9.74 -7.22
N ILE A 115 -12.60 9.07 -6.91
CA ILE A 115 -13.73 8.88 -7.83
C ILE A 115 -14.44 10.22 -8.10
N LYS A 116 -14.78 10.97 -7.05
CA LYS A 116 -15.44 12.29 -7.16
C LYS A 116 -14.64 13.26 -8.02
N ASN A 117 -13.31 13.14 -7.99
CA ASN A 117 -12.39 13.92 -8.80
C ASN A 117 -12.02 13.25 -10.14
N ASN A 118 -12.89 12.43 -10.75
CA ASN A 118 -12.68 11.77 -12.05
C ASN A 118 -11.35 10.99 -12.17
N GLY A 119 -10.88 10.36 -11.09
CA GLY A 119 -9.61 9.64 -11.05
C GLY A 119 -8.36 10.51 -10.99
N THR A 120 -8.49 11.84 -11.02
CA THR A 120 -7.35 12.79 -10.94
C THR A 120 -6.90 13.07 -9.50
N GLY A 121 -7.67 12.64 -8.50
CA GLY A 121 -7.65 13.23 -7.16
C GLY A 121 -6.47 12.92 -6.23
N THR A 122 -5.50 12.09 -6.61
CA THR A 122 -4.33 11.77 -5.74
C THR A 122 -3.01 11.69 -6.48
N TYR A 123 -3.01 11.29 -7.75
CA TYR A 123 -1.80 11.18 -8.57
C TYR A 123 -1.23 12.54 -9.03
N PHE A 124 -2.02 13.61 -8.94
CA PHE A 124 -1.63 14.96 -9.33
C PHE A 124 -1.50 15.92 -8.16
N LEU A 125 -1.76 15.45 -6.93
CA LEU A 125 -1.49 16.24 -5.73
C LEU A 125 0.01 16.24 -5.47
N LYS A 126 0.55 17.38 -5.01
CA LYS A 126 1.92 17.41 -4.49
C LYS A 126 2.01 16.49 -3.27
N GLN A 127 3.15 15.83 -3.05
CA GLN A 127 3.34 14.94 -1.89
C GLN A 127 2.96 15.65 -0.57
N GLU A 128 3.31 16.93 -0.43
CA GLU A 128 2.94 17.78 0.71
C GLU A 128 1.42 17.90 0.88
N GLU A 129 0.66 18.06 -0.21
CA GLU A 129 -0.81 18.14 -0.16
C GLU A 129 -1.42 16.79 0.23
N VAL A 130 -0.84 15.68 -0.24
CA VAL A 130 -1.25 14.32 0.17
C VAL A 130 -0.96 14.11 1.65
N MET A 131 0.21 14.51 2.15
CA MET A 131 0.56 14.41 3.56
C MET A 131 -0.31 15.30 4.43
N ASP A 132 -0.55 16.56 4.04
CA ASP A 132 -1.49 17.46 4.72
C ASP A 132 -2.93 16.93 4.68
N GLN A 133 -3.31 16.22 3.63
CA GLN A 133 -4.62 15.57 3.52
C GLN A 133 -4.72 14.38 4.48
N ILE A 134 -3.73 13.49 4.47
CA ILE A 134 -3.62 12.35 5.39
C ILE A 134 -3.62 12.85 6.83
N LEU A 135 -2.81 13.86 7.14
CA LEU A 135 -2.75 14.47 8.47
C LEU A 135 -4.06 15.17 8.83
N ARG A 136 -4.77 15.82 7.91
CA ARG A 136 -6.10 16.40 8.21
C ARG A 136 -7.13 15.31 8.50
N ASP A 137 -7.19 14.29 7.66
CA ASP A 137 -8.15 13.19 7.82
C ASP A 137 -7.82 12.32 9.05
N LEU A 138 -6.53 12.20 9.42
CA LEU A 138 -6.05 11.54 10.64
C LEU A 138 -6.17 12.44 11.89
N ARG A 139 -5.96 13.77 11.81
CA ARG A 139 -6.12 14.71 12.94
C ARG A 139 -7.58 14.87 13.38
N VAL A 140 -8.53 14.55 12.50
CA VAL A 140 -9.94 14.38 12.88
C VAL A 140 -10.13 13.12 13.75
N MET A 141 -9.15 12.21 13.80
CA MET A 141 -9.24 10.91 14.49
C MET A 141 -8.21 10.72 15.62
N CYS A 142 -7.01 11.32 15.59
CA CYS A 142 -5.98 11.18 16.64
C CYS A 142 -5.06 12.41 16.78
N HIS A 143 -4.60 12.71 18.00
CA HIS A 143 -3.47 13.61 18.29
C HIS A 143 -2.16 12.84 18.08
N MET A 144 -1.27 13.32 17.19
CA MET A 144 0.09 12.80 17.03
C MET A 144 1.09 13.95 17.11
N GLU A 145 2.05 13.84 18.02
CA GLU A 145 3.32 14.57 18.04
C GLU A 145 4.45 13.56 17.75
N ASP A 146 5.52 14.01 17.10
CA ASP A 146 6.63 13.18 16.61
C ASP A 146 7.94 13.85 17.02
N GLU A 147 8.87 13.08 17.60
CA GLU A 147 10.19 13.57 18.00
C GLU A 147 11.32 13.23 17.00
N ASP A 148 11.17 12.37 15.98
CA ASP A 148 12.33 12.06 15.10
C ASP A 148 11.99 11.62 13.64
N GLY A 149 10.75 11.79 13.19
CA GLY A 149 10.24 11.22 11.95
C GLY A 149 10.93 11.58 10.63
N LYS A 150 11.31 10.53 9.88
CA LYS A 150 11.44 10.56 8.41
C LYS A 150 10.99 9.25 7.74
N VAL A 151 10.09 9.36 6.76
CA VAL A 151 9.59 8.28 5.89
C VAL A 151 10.04 8.56 4.45
N ALA A 152 10.64 7.59 3.77
CA ALA A 152 10.98 7.69 2.35
C ALA A 152 9.89 7.01 1.50
N ILE A 153 9.21 7.80 0.66
CA ILE A 153 8.22 7.33 -0.33
C ILE A 153 8.82 7.58 -1.71
N ASP A 154 9.31 6.54 -2.39
CA ASP A 154 9.77 6.64 -3.77
C ASP A 154 8.55 6.60 -4.71
N GLY A 155 8.58 7.49 -5.72
CA GLY A 155 7.49 7.72 -6.66
C GLY A 155 7.00 6.40 -7.24
N CYS A 156 5.74 6.11 -6.95
CA CYS A 156 4.96 5.01 -7.49
C CYS A 156 5.32 4.77 -8.98
N PHE A 157 5.34 3.50 -9.40
CA PHE A 157 5.53 3.03 -10.79
C PHE A 157 6.98 2.85 -11.25
N THR A 158 7.50 1.61 -11.13
CA THR A 158 8.38 0.91 -12.13
C THR A 158 8.99 -0.42 -11.65
N ARG A 159 8.64 -0.92 -10.46
CA ARG A 159 9.01 -2.27 -10.00
C ARG A 159 7.78 -2.95 -9.42
N LEU A 160 7.58 -4.25 -9.69
CA LEU A 160 6.59 -5.07 -8.94
C LEU A 160 6.90 -5.06 -7.44
N TYR A 161 8.18 -4.86 -7.07
CA TYR A 161 8.67 -4.71 -5.71
C TYR A 161 9.90 -3.78 -5.70
N SER A 162 9.84 -2.64 -4.99
CA SER A 162 10.94 -1.67 -4.86
C SER A 162 11.95 -2.13 -3.80
N LEU A 163 12.62 -3.25 -4.04
CA LEU A 163 13.55 -3.81 -3.05
C LEU A 163 14.88 -3.02 -3.03
N PRO A 164 15.41 -2.68 -1.83
CA PRO A 164 16.76 -2.13 -1.65
C PRO A 164 17.85 -3.04 -2.25
N ASP A 165 18.98 -2.49 -2.68
CA ASP A 165 20.04 -3.28 -3.34
C ASP A 165 20.79 -4.23 -2.37
N ASP A 166 20.66 -4.00 -1.06
CA ASP A 166 21.27 -4.77 0.05
C ASP A 166 20.35 -5.85 0.64
N HIS A 167 19.13 -6.03 0.13
CA HIS A 167 18.21 -7.04 0.67
C HIS A 167 18.69 -8.47 0.37
N ASN A 168 18.42 -9.40 1.28
CA ASN A 168 18.56 -10.82 1.01
C ASN A 168 17.32 -11.35 0.27
N PRO A 169 17.41 -11.79 -1.00
CA PRO A 169 16.25 -12.25 -1.78
C PRO A 169 15.49 -13.42 -1.16
N ALA A 170 16.16 -14.22 -0.33
CA ALA A 170 15.56 -15.34 0.38
C ALA A 170 14.71 -14.89 1.59
N ARG A 171 14.89 -13.65 2.07
CA ARG A 171 14.18 -13.09 3.24
C ARG A 171 13.12 -12.06 2.84
N VAL A 172 12.60 -12.14 1.61
CA VAL A 172 11.57 -11.24 1.11
C VAL A 172 10.22 -11.95 1.12
N ILE A 173 9.28 -11.41 1.87
CA ILE A 173 7.87 -11.82 1.86
C ILE A 173 7.12 -10.86 0.94
N ARG A 174 6.59 -11.40 -0.14
CA ARG A 174 5.92 -10.67 -1.21
C ARG A 174 4.42 -10.74 -0.99
N ILE A 175 3.81 -9.59 -0.74
CA ILE A 175 2.37 -9.44 -0.55
C ILE A 175 1.79 -8.83 -1.82
N CYS A 176 0.82 -9.50 -2.42
CA CYS A 176 0.14 -9.01 -3.62
C CYS A 176 -1.37 -9.22 -3.50
N PRO A 177 -2.19 -8.18 -3.70
CA PRO A 177 -3.65 -8.31 -3.67
C PRO A 177 -4.21 -8.91 -4.96
N PHE A 178 -3.35 -9.26 -5.90
CA PHE A 178 -3.66 -9.96 -7.13
C PHE A 178 -3.04 -11.35 -7.07
N PRO A 179 -3.63 -12.35 -7.75
CA PRO A 179 -3.13 -13.71 -7.68
C PRO A 179 -1.91 -13.85 -8.61
N TRP A 180 -0.78 -13.34 -8.14
CA TRP A 180 0.47 -13.35 -8.86
C TRP A 180 1.31 -14.55 -8.42
N PRO A 181 1.75 -15.44 -9.32
CA PRO A 181 2.36 -16.73 -8.96
C PRO A 181 3.60 -16.62 -8.06
N PHE A 182 4.28 -15.47 -8.11
CA PHE A 182 5.52 -15.23 -7.39
C PHE A 182 5.33 -14.51 -6.05
N SER A 183 4.10 -14.30 -5.60
CA SER A 183 3.81 -13.66 -4.31
C SER A 183 3.53 -14.71 -3.24
N ASP A 184 4.06 -14.48 -2.04
CA ASP A 184 3.96 -15.37 -0.88
C ASP A 184 2.56 -15.31 -0.26
N ILE A 185 2.01 -14.10 -0.12
CA ILE A 185 0.63 -13.85 0.35
C ILE A 185 -0.18 -13.26 -0.81
N ARG A 186 -1.21 -13.98 -1.25
CA ARG A 186 -2.02 -13.63 -2.41
C ARG A 186 -3.36 -14.39 -2.47
N PRO A 187 -4.35 -13.84 -3.21
CA PRO A 187 -5.54 -14.60 -3.59
C PRO A 187 -5.19 -15.83 -4.46
N PRO A 188 -6.09 -16.82 -4.57
CA PRO A 188 -5.89 -17.96 -5.45
C PRO A 188 -5.94 -17.56 -6.93
N LEU A 189 -5.17 -18.24 -7.80
CA LEU A 189 -5.09 -17.99 -9.25
C LEU A 189 -6.43 -17.95 -9.97
N ARG A 190 -7.40 -18.77 -9.53
CA ARG A 190 -8.75 -18.81 -10.09
C ARG A 190 -9.51 -17.48 -9.97
N ASP A 191 -9.11 -16.61 -9.03
CA ASP A 191 -9.77 -15.33 -8.78
C ASP A 191 -9.17 -14.19 -9.65
N LEU A 192 -8.27 -14.47 -10.60
CA LEU A 192 -7.59 -13.44 -11.39
C LEU A 192 -8.54 -12.46 -12.09
N PRO A 193 -9.57 -12.88 -12.85
CA PRO A 193 -10.45 -11.92 -13.53
C PRO A 193 -11.16 -11.00 -12.54
N ARG A 194 -11.61 -11.57 -11.42
CA ARG A 194 -12.32 -10.87 -10.34
C ARG A 194 -11.41 -9.85 -9.65
N THR A 195 -10.22 -10.27 -9.24
CA THR A 195 -9.25 -9.41 -8.54
C THR A 195 -8.75 -8.28 -9.43
N VAL A 196 -8.55 -8.51 -10.74
CA VAL A 196 -8.20 -7.47 -11.70
C VAL A 196 -9.33 -6.44 -11.80
N PHE A 197 -10.58 -6.87 -11.98
CA PHE A 197 -11.74 -5.97 -12.00
C PHE A 197 -11.84 -5.13 -10.72
N GLU A 198 -11.73 -5.79 -9.56
CA GLU A 198 -11.74 -5.15 -8.24
C GLU A 198 -10.56 -4.20 -8.01
N GLY A 199 -9.46 -4.34 -8.77
CA GLY A 199 -8.32 -3.42 -8.71
C GLY A 199 -8.58 -2.08 -9.40
N PHE A 200 -9.50 -2.03 -10.35
CA PHE A 200 -9.81 -0.83 -11.15
C PHE A 200 -11.14 -0.18 -10.78
N VAL A 201 -12.08 -0.94 -10.23
CA VAL A 201 -13.40 -0.44 -9.88
C VAL A 201 -13.42 -0.05 -8.40
N PRO A 202 -13.90 1.15 -8.04
CA PRO A 202 -14.14 1.48 -6.65
C PRO A 202 -15.30 0.63 -6.10
N LEU A 203 -15.06 -0.05 -4.98
CA LEU A 203 -16.01 -1.01 -4.43
C LEU A 203 -16.68 -0.45 -3.18
N ARG A 204 -17.96 -0.80 -2.99
CA ARG A 204 -18.72 -0.45 -1.78
C ARG A 204 -18.03 -0.99 -0.53
N LEU A 205 -18.26 -0.34 0.61
CA LEU A 205 -17.67 -0.72 1.90
C LEU A 205 -17.90 -2.19 2.26
N ASP A 206 -19.10 -2.75 2.04
CA ASP A 206 -19.37 -4.18 2.30
C ASP A 206 -18.45 -5.11 1.51
N TRP A 207 -18.13 -4.72 0.28
CA TRP A 207 -17.24 -5.49 -0.55
C TRP A 207 -15.78 -5.34 -0.10
N GLN A 208 -15.39 -4.15 0.33
CA GLN A 208 -14.08 -3.89 0.92
C GLN A 208 -13.88 -4.68 2.23
N ILE A 209 -14.92 -4.83 3.06
CA ILE A 209 -14.88 -5.71 4.25
C ILE A 209 -14.64 -7.17 3.84
N ARG A 210 -15.31 -7.66 2.79
CA ARG A 210 -15.05 -9.02 2.27
C ARG A 210 -13.63 -9.19 1.75
N ILE A 211 -13.11 -8.21 1.02
CA ILE A 211 -11.73 -8.21 0.53
C ILE A 211 -10.73 -8.18 1.70
N PHE A 212 -11.03 -7.42 2.76
CA PHE A 212 -10.24 -7.40 3.99
C PHE A 212 -10.20 -8.78 4.63
N SER A 213 -11.37 -9.42 4.82
CA SER A 213 -11.44 -10.78 5.37
C SER A 213 -10.63 -11.77 4.54
N GLN A 214 -10.75 -11.69 3.21
CA GLN A 214 -9.94 -12.50 2.29
C GLN A 214 -8.44 -12.30 2.52
N GLY A 215 -7.97 -11.06 2.61
CA GLY A 215 -6.55 -10.76 2.86
C GLY A 215 -6.07 -11.29 4.21
N TYR A 216 -6.89 -11.19 5.26
CA TYR A 216 -6.58 -11.72 6.57
C TYR A 216 -6.46 -13.25 6.55
N GLU A 217 -7.44 -13.94 5.98
CA GLU A 217 -7.48 -15.41 5.88
C GLU A 217 -6.35 -15.94 4.99
N ASP A 218 -6.02 -15.25 3.89
CA ASP A 218 -4.89 -15.60 3.03
C ASP A 218 -3.57 -15.51 3.80
N ALA A 219 -3.38 -14.45 4.58
CA ALA A 219 -2.21 -14.29 5.44
C ALA A 219 -2.15 -15.38 6.52
N GLU A 220 -3.25 -15.64 7.21
CA GLU A 220 -3.36 -16.66 8.26
C GLU A 220 -2.97 -18.05 7.74
N ARG A 221 -3.45 -18.42 6.55
CA ARG A 221 -3.08 -19.69 5.90
C ARG A 221 -1.59 -19.81 5.58
N THR A 222 -0.92 -18.69 5.36
CA THR A 222 0.53 -18.66 5.07
C THR A 222 1.40 -18.56 6.32
N LEU A 223 0.85 -18.19 7.48
CA LEU A 223 1.62 -18.00 8.72
C LEU A 223 2.49 -19.20 9.10
N PRO A 224 2.03 -20.47 9.06
CA PRO A 224 2.87 -21.61 9.42
C PRO A 224 4.16 -21.69 8.57
N MET A 225 4.06 -21.37 7.29
CA MET A 225 5.21 -21.33 6.38
C MET A 225 6.16 -20.18 6.72
N LEU A 226 5.62 -18.99 7.02
CA LEU A 226 6.41 -17.80 7.36
C LEU A 226 7.13 -17.95 8.71
N LEU A 227 6.48 -18.58 9.69
CA LEU A 227 7.02 -18.83 11.03
C LEU A 227 7.99 -20.02 11.06
N GLY A 228 7.83 -20.98 10.15
CA GLY A 228 8.73 -22.14 10.02
C GLY A 228 10.00 -21.89 9.20
N ALA A 229 10.13 -20.72 8.56
CA ALA A 229 11.29 -20.41 7.72
C ALA A 229 12.58 -20.28 8.58
N PRO A 230 13.78 -20.63 8.06
CA PRO A 230 15.04 -20.45 8.79
C PRO A 230 15.39 -18.99 9.16
N TRP A 231 14.69 -18.04 8.54
CA TRP A 231 14.81 -16.60 8.76
C TRP A 231 13.50 -16.03 9.33
N SER A 232 12.72 -16.87 10.01
CA SER A 232 11.33 -16.63 10.36
C SER A 232 11.09 -15.33 11.08
N LEU A 233 9.89 -14.81 10.85
CA LEU A 233 9.35 -13.76 11.68
C LEU A 233 9.10 -14.30 13.09
N ARG A 234 9.23 -13.44 14.10
CA ARG A 234 9.01 -13.81 15.49
C ARG A 234 7.50 -13.83 15.78
N PRO A 235 6.93 -14.94 16.29
CA PRO A 235 5.52 -14.94 16.68
C PRO A 235 5.30 -14.07 17.92
N ILE A 236 4.12 -13.44 18.02
CA ILE A 236 3.70 -12.76 19.24
C ILE A 236 3.23 -13.81 20.26
N PRO A 237 3.71 -13.79 21.51
CA PRO A 237 3.16 -14.63 22.57
C PRO A 237 1.67 -14.36 22.73
N ASP A 238 0.85 -15.41 22.81
CA ASP A 238 -0.60 -15.31 22.94
C ASP A 238 -1.31 -14.62 21.76
N ALA A 239 -0.74 -14.73 20.55
CA ALA A 239 -1.40 -14.32 19.32
C ALA A 239 -2.83 -14.89 19.24
N ARG A 240 -3.79 -14.02 18.89
CA ARG A 240 -5.20 -14.39 18.71
C ARG A 240 -5.68 -13.93 17.36
N ASN A 241 -6.54 -14.72 16.74
CA ASN A 241 -7.28 -14.30 15.56
C ASN A 241 -8.32 -13.24 15.97
N ARG A 242 -8.11 -12.00 15.51
CA ARG A 242 -8.99 -10.86 15.80
C ARG A 242 -9.85 -10.46 14.61
N LEU A 243 -9.96 -11.30 13.58
CA LEU A 243 -10.73 -11.00 12.36
C LEU A 243 -12.18 -10.59 12.68
N LYS A 244 -12.84 -11.32 13.59
CA LYS A 244 -14.22 -10.99 14.02
C LYS A 244 -14.32 -9.62 14.70
N GLU A 245 -13.31 -9.24 15.49
CA GLU A 245 -13.26 -7.93 16.15
C GLU A 245 -13.10 -6.81 15.11
N HIS A 246 -12.19 -7.00 14.14
CA HIS A 246 -12.00 -6.05 13.04
C HIS A 246 -13.29 -5.85 12.23
N ILE A 247 -13.97 -6.95 11.86
CA ILE A 247 -15.26 -6.90 11.14
C ILE A 247 -16.34 -6.19 11.97
N ALA A 248 -16.44 -6.49 13.27
CA ALA A 248 -17.40 -5.83 14.14
C ALA A 248 -17.16 -4.31 14.21
N ARG A 249 -15.90 -3.89 14.27
CA ARG A 249 -15.50 -2.47 14.23
C ARG A 249 -15.86 -1.82 12.89
N PHE A 250 -15.59 -2.47 11.77
CA PHE A 250 -16.00 -1.97 10.45
C PHE A 250 -17.52 -1.81 10.34
N ASN A 251 -18.30 -2.78 10.83
CA ASN A 251 -19.76 -2.70 10.81
C ASN A 251 -20.27 -1.58 11.72
N LYS A 252 -19.65 -1.37 12.89
CA LYS A 252 -19.98 -0.22 13.75
C LYS A 252 -19.68 1.10 13.04
N LEU A 253 -18.56 1.17 12.34
CA LEU A 253 -18.16 2.38 11.59
C LEU A 253 -19.07 2.65 10.40
N LYS A 254 -19.44 1.61 9.65
CA LYS A 254 -20.43 1.68 8.57
C LYS A 254 -21.72 2.32 9.05
N LYS A 255 -22.29 1.84 10.15
CA LYS A 255 -23.51 2.41 10.74
C LYS A 255 -23.36 3.89 11.07
N ARG A 256 -22.20 4.31 11.60
CA ARG A 256 -21.93 5.73 11.90
C ARG A 256 -21.89 6.61 10.65
N LEU A 257 -21.37 6.08 9.54
CA LEU A 257 -21.32 6.82 8.27
C LEU A 257 -22.70 6.93 7.63
N GLU A 258 -23.52 5.89 7.72
CA GLU A 258 -24.90 5.91 7.20
C GLU A 258 -25.75 6.98 7.89
N HIS A 259 -25.49 7.29 9.17
CA HIS A 259 -26.18 8.39 9.88
C HIS A 259 -25.63 9.78 9.52
N TYR A 260 -24.46 9.87 8.89
CA TYR A 260 -23.82 11.15 8.58
C TYR A 260 -24.31 11.75 7.25
N ASP A 261 -24.79 10.91 6.34
CA ASP A 261 -25.31 11.34 5.03
C ASP A 261 -26.74 11.92 5.13
N ASP A 262 -27.50 11.61 6.18
CA ASP A 262 -28.87 12.09 6.36
C ASP A 262 -28.96 13.53 6.93
N ASP A 263 -27.89 14.04 7.55
CA ASP A 263 -27.87 15.37 8.19
C ASP A 263 -27.27 16.49 7.30
N ASP A 264 -26.88 16.20 6.05
CA ASP A 264 -26.30 17.20 5.14
C ASP A 264 -27.35 18.06 4.40
N HIS A 265 -28.40 18.47 5.15
CA HIS A 265 -29.25 19.63 4.82
C HIS A 265 -28.63 20.95 5.30
N GLY A 266 -27.29 21.05 5.35
CA GLY A 266 -26.66 22.34 5.58
C GLY A 266 -25.25 22.29 6.15
N LEU A 267 -24.28 21.82 5.36
CA LEU A 267 -22.94 22.42 5.39
C LEU A 267 -23.01 23.91 4.96
N LYS A 268 -23.68 24.75 5.77
CA LYS A 268 -23.19 26.12 5.96
C LYS A 268 -21.77 25.94 6.47
N SER A 269 -20.80 26.42 5.72
CA SER A 269 -19.41 26.50 6.15
C SER A 269 -19.35 27.26 7.47
N SER A 270 -19.42 26.56 8.60
CA SER A 270 -19.09 27.15 9.89
C SER A 270 -17.58 27.30 9.86
N SER A 271 -17.17 28.52 9.54
CA SER A 271 -15.81 29.02 9.64
C SER A 271 -15.40 29.14 11.11
N SER A 272 -15.57 28.10 11.92
CA SER A 272 -14.76 27.88 13.11
C SER A 272 -13.43 27.26 12.66
N CYS A 273 -12.71 28.05 11.88
CA CYS A 273 -11.30 27.88 11.63
C CYS A 273 -10.62 27.93 13.02
N ILE A 274 -10.22 26.77 13.53
CA ILE A 274 -9.26 26.70 14.63
C ILE A 274 -8.02 27.45 14.12
N LYS A 275 -7.79 28.66 14.64
CA LYS A 275 -6.57 29.43 14.37
C LYS A 275 -5.39 28.62 14.93
N LEU A 276 -4.77 27.81 14.08
CA LEU A 276 -3.48 27.19 14.36
C LEU A 276 -2.40 28.27 14.25
N ARG A 277 -1.68 28.51 15.35
CA ARG A 277 -0.40 29.22 15.33
C ARG A 277 0.55 28.45 14.42
N ARG A 278 0.94 29.05 13.30
CA ARG A 278 2.06 28.61 12.44
C ARG A 278 3.35 28.75 13.25
N GLY A 279 3.82 27.68 13.89
CA GLY A 279 5.10 27.65 14.58
C GLY A 279 5.82 26.32 14.35
N SER A 280 7.01 26.41 13.74
CA SER A 280 8.13 25.45 13.75
C SER A 280 8.16 24.19 12.86
N ALA A 281 7.07 23.68 12.27
CA ALA A 281 7.17 22.45 11.46
C ALA A 281 7.86 22.60 10.07
N ARG A 282 8.37 23.78 9.71
CA ARG A 282 8.86 24.10 8.35
C ARG A 282 10.36 23.88 8.12
N GLU A 283 11.17 23.59 9.13
CA GLU A 283 12.64 23.69 8.99
C GLU A 283 13.45 22.37 8.98
N HIS A 284 12.84 21.18 9.11
CA HIS A 284 13.62 19.95 9.34
C HIS A 284 13.58 18.83 8.28
N ILE A 285 12.93 19.03 7.13
CA ILE A 285 12.95 18.03 6.04
C ILE A 285 14.09 18.33 5.04
N ARG A 286 15.32 17.93 5.39
CA ARG A 286 16.42 17.81 4.41
C ARG A 286 16.35 16.47 3.68
N TYR A 287 16.41 16.53 2.35
CA TYR A 287 16.37 15.42 1.40
C TYR A 287 17.65 14.59 1.44
N HIS A 288 17.55 13.32 1.84
CA HIS A 288 18.57 12.30 1.58
C HIS A 288 17.90 10.98 1.17
N THR A 289 18.53 10.30 0.21
CA THR A 289 18.00 9.13 -0.52
C THR A 289 17.92 7.83 0.28
N TRP A 290 18.45 7.75 1.50
CA TRP A 290 18.32 6.59 2.39
C TRP A 290 18.55 7.05 3.84
N ALA A 291 17.77 6.53 4.80
CA ALA A 291 17.99 6.71 6.24
C ALA A 291 17.55 5.45 6.99
N GLU A 292 18.33 5.04 8.00
CA GLU A 292 18.02 3.95 8.92
C GLU A 292 17.20 4.48 10.11
N ILE A 293 16.23 3.68 10.55
CA ILE A 293 15.34 4.02 11.67
C ILE A 293 15.87 3.31 12.92
N PRO A 294 16.21 4.02 14.01
CA PRO A 294 16.35 3.39 15.31
C PRO A 294 14.96 3.07 15.87
N PHE A 295 14.71 1.81 16.22
CA PHE A 295 13.57 1.47 17.08
C PHE A 295 13.90 1.90 18.50
N ALA A 296 12.96 2.59 19.15
CA ALA A 296 13.05 2.82 20.59
C ALA A 296 13.11 1.45 21.29
N ASN A 297 14.22 1.16 21.96
CA ASN A 297 14.30 0.03 22.87
C ASN A 297 13.31 0.31 24.01
N GLY A 298 12.16 -0.35 23.98
CA GLY A 298 11.24 -0.37 25.12
C GLY A 298 11.90 -1.09 26.28
N GLY A 299 12.26 -0.34 27.32
CA GLY A 299 12.37 -0.84 28.69
C GLY A 299 10.99 -0.86 29.36
#